data_AF-A0A839I8I7-F1
#
_entry.id   AF-A0A839I8I7-F1
#
_cell.length_a   1.000
_cell.length_b   1.000
_cell.length_c   1.000
_cell.angle_alpha   90.00
_cell.angle_beta   90.00
_cell.angle_gamma   90.00
#
_symmetry.space_group_name_H-M   'P 1'
#
loop_
_entity.id
_entity.type
_entity.pdbx_description
1 polymer ?
#
loop_
_entity_poly.entity_id
_entity_poly.type
_entity_poly.pdbx_seq_one_letter_code
_entity_poly.pdbx_strand_id
1 'polypeptide(L)'
;MGVTVAANGLSVIHQGSGGEANATLPDVCLTKVGKPIVPIPYGNNAKAADLAKGTTTITMDGGNPVGIKGSTFSKSTGDAGGDKKGVASGTIEAEAEFISASPTVKFEGKGVCRLSDQMTMNKANTMCLGGAQNPSVSVTAEEEGTYTVDVTCKYPNGEAYANAPFEIKSAAGSVIASGELDANGKASCSDLAPVECLLILKESKNTYVPNQTLSINQPTETYEDTPNFCTFVSGRRSPFWDRKIGVHSDWGVLISPSFTDDDFKDMVFEQSRILSPHAISRNHSKDFANAFISALFHIQEDRETLEKYDQLLELLLEQVHENGNIIRILFQADITEPPAELLAQLRSLGTGNTIQYLQAMPWSVINNQLCSHIDDVVAALDSRLEYILLQAQTHSFSGIEEGVKKYRDGLKVLSRSLPNIFNLILGKTNEKLISIASMATGSIVTITGKSGFTTNSGEINTVVYTKTSNLHRPPIVIFDDVFSD
;
A
#
# COMPACT_ATOMS: atom_id res chain seq x y z
N MET A 1 52.13 15.47 -1.61
CA MET A 1 51.53 15.03 -0.33
C MET A 1 50.29 14.21 -0.68
N GLY A 2 49.78 13.36 0.22
CA GLY A 2 48.52 12.66 -0.04
C GLY A 2 47.36 13.66 -0.12
N VAL A 3 46.32 13.34 -0.89
CA VAL A 3 45.04 14.03 -0.86
C VAL A 3 44.09 13.15 -0.07
N THR A 4 43.69 13.58 1.12
CA THR A 4 42.94 12.72 2.07
C THR A 4 41.47 13.11 2.22
N VAL A 5 41.09 14.31 1.75
CA VAL A 5 39.74 14.85 1.96
C VAL A 5 38.99 15.01 0.64
N ALA A 6 37.75 14.50 0.60
CA ALA A 6 36.83 14.69 -0.50
C ALA A 6 35.60 15.50 -0.08
N ALA A 7 35.03 16.25 -1.02
CA ALA A 7 33.76 16.94 -0.89
C ALA A 7 32.86 16.55 -2.06
N ASN A 8 31.66 16.04 -1.77
CA ASN A 8 30.71 15.53 -2.79
C ASN A 8 31.31 14.45 -3.71
N GLY A 9 32.13 13.56 -3.16
CA GLY A 9 32.81 12.50 -3.93
C GLY A 9 33.95 12.97 -4.82
N LEU A 10 34.33 14.26 -4.76
CA LEU A 10 35.42 14.85 -5.52
C LEU A 10 36.52 15.32 -4.57
N SER A 11 37.78 15.07 -4.91
CA SER A 11 38.89 15.43 -4.02
C SER A 11 39.01 16.95 -3.88
N VAL A 12 39.24 17.43 -2.65
CA VAL A 12 39.37 18.86 -2.37
C VAL A 12 40.72 19.38 -2.89
N ILE A 13 40.71 20.55 -3.52
CA ILE A 13 41.94 21.21 -3.98
C ILE A 13 42.49 22.08 -2.84
N HIS A 14 43.73 21.82 -2.46
CA HIS A 14 44.50 22.62 -1.51
C HIS A 14 45.91 22.83 -2.06
N GLN A 15 46.68 23.77 -1.50
CA GLN A 15 47.97 24.18 -2.08
C GLN A 15 48.96 23.02 -2.31
N GLY A 16 48.92 21.99 -1.44
CA GLY A 16 49.77 20.80 -1.51
C GLY A 16 49.18 19.61 -2.26
N SER A 17 47.99 19.74 -2.88
CA SER A 17 47.24 18.62 -3.45
C SER A 17 47.82 18.10 -4.77
N GLY A 18 48.67 18.90 -5.42
CA GLY A 18 49.21 18.58 -6.75
C GLY A 18 48.21 18.75 -7.88
N GLY A 19 47.10 19.45 -7.65
CA GLY A 19 46.10 19.71 -8.68
C GLY A 19 46.61 20.60 -9.82
N GLU A 20 46.09 20.39 -11.03
CA GLU A 20 46.46 21.12 -12.24
C GLU A 20 45.23 21.46 -13.09
N ALA A 21 45.16 22.69 -13.59
CA ALA A 21 44.14 23.13 -14.54
C ALA A 21 44.79 23.33 -15.91
N ASN A 22 44.29 22.59 -16.90
CA ASN A 22 44.75 22.67 -18.29
C ASN A 22 43.68 23.35 -19.15
N ALA A 23 44.06 24.34 -19.94
CA ALA A 23 43.16 25.04 -20.83
C ALA A 23 42.55 24.05 -21.84
N THR A 24 41.22 24.00 -21.86
CA THR A 24 40.46 23.19 -22.84
C THR A 24 40.04 24.01 -24.04
N LEU A 25 40.02 25.33 -23.90
CA LEU A 25 39.81 26.27 -25.01
C LEU A 25 41.15 26.83 -25.48
N PRO A 26 41.28 27.21 -26.76
CA PRO A 26 42.52 27.78 -27.28
C PRO A 26 42.83 29.12 -26.62
N ASP A 27 44.04 29.25 -26.05
CA ASP A 27 44.52 30.51 -25.46
C ASP A 27 45.09 31.43 -26.55
N VAL A 28 44.20 32.20 -27.20
CA VAL A 28 44.61 33.01 -28.36
C VAL A 28 45.33 34.27 -27.89
N CYS A 29 46.62 34.35 -28.19
CA CYS A 29 47.44 35.53 -27.96
C CYS A 29 47.88 36.16 -29.29
N LEU A 30 48.07 37.48 -29.28
CA LEU A 30 48.67 38.18 -30.40
C LEU A 30 50.18 37.93 -30.38
N THR A 31 50.70 37.47 -31.52
CA THR A 31 52.11 37.11 -31.69
C THR A 31 52.68 37.76 -32.94
N LYS A 32 53.86 38.35 -32.80
CA LYS A 32 54.62 38.91 -33.92
C LYS A 32 55.29 37.80 -34.72
N VAL A 33 54.88 37.63 -35.98
CA VAL A 33 55.48 36.68 -36.93
C VAL A 33 56.14 37.47 -38.05
N GLY A 34 57.40 37.87 -37.85
CA GLY A 34 58.09 38.78 -38.77
C GLY A 34 57.56 40.22 -38.66
N LYS A 35 56.96 40.75 -39.74
CA LYS A 35 56.30 42.07 -39.75
C LYS A 35 54.85 42.06 -39.22
N PRO A 36 53.98 41.09 -39.57
CA PRO A 36 52.59 41.08 -39.08
C PRO A 36 52.48 40.63 -37.60
N ILE A 37 51.40 41.10 -36.96
CA ILE A 37 50.91 40.61 -35.66
C ILE A 37 49.69 39.76 -35.97
N VAL A 38 49.71 38.48 -35.57
CA VAL A 38 48.65 37.52 -35.85
C VAL A 38 48.19 36.83 -34.57
N PRO A 39 46.89 36.46 -34.46
CA PRO A 39 46.39 35.66 -33.34
C PRO A 39 46.85 34.21 -33.46
N ILE A 40 47.54 33.69 -32.44
CA ILE A 40 48.03 32.30 -32.37
C ILE A 40 47.50 31.64 -31.09
N PRO A 41 46.91 30.43 -31.16
CA PRO A 41 46.49 29.68 -29.99
C PRO A 41 47.70 29.05 -29.27
N TYR A 42 47.78 29.26 -27.96
CA TYR A 42 48.75 28.62 -27.06
C TYR A 42 48.06 27.62 -26.14
N GLY A 43 48.86 26.68 -25.61
CA GLY A 43 48.44 25.87 -24.45
C GLY A 43 48.59 26.70 -23.17
N ASN A 44 47.77 26.43 -22.16
CA ASN A 44 47.91 27.08 -20.87
C ASN A 44 47.67 26.08 -19.72
N ASN A 45 48.53 26.10 -18.71
CA ASN A 45 48.47 25.26 -17.51
C ASN A 45 48.66 26.11 -16.25
N ALA A 46 47.85 25.86 -15.21
CA ALA A 46 47.99 26.46 -13.89
C ALA A 46 47.98 25.37 -12.81
N LYS A 47 48.66 25.61 -11.69
CA LYS A 47 48.91 24.59 -10.66
C LYS A 47 48.39 25.00 -9.29
N ALA A 48 47.90 24.03 -8.53
CA ALA A 48 47.43 24.23 -7.15
C ALA A 48 48.54 24.69 -6.19
N ALA A 49 49.82 24.43 -6.51
CA ALA A 49 50.95 24.95 -5.74
C ALA A 49 50.97 26.49 -5.67
N ASP A 50 50.42 27.15 -6.70
CA ASP A 50 50.30 28.61 -6.81
C ASP A 50 48.96 29.12 -6.24
N LEU A 51 48.27 28.33 -5.41
CA LEU A 51 46.99 28.74 -4.81
C LEU A 51 47.15 30.04 -4.01
N ALA A 52 46.37 31.03 -4.41
CA ALA A 52 46.20 32.33 -3.77
C ALA A 52 44.73 32.55 -3.41
N LYS A 53 44.50 33.42 -2.43
CA LYS A 53 43.16 33.69 -1.87
C LYS A 53 42.44 32.39 -1.42
N GLY A 54 43.20 31.42 -0.93
CA GLY A 54 42.67 30.23 -0.25
C GLY A 54 42.17 30.55 1.17
N THR A 55 41.76 29.52 1.90
CA THR A 55 41.34 29.65 3.30
C THR A 55 42.45 30.16 4.21
N THR A 56 42.08 30.82 5.31
CA THR A 56 43.03 31.35 6.31
C THR A 56 42.96 30.65 7.66
N THR A 57 41.79 30.12 8.00
CA THR A 57 41.49 29.43 9.26
C THR A 57 41.41 27.91 9.11
N ILE A 58 41.28 27.42 7.88
CA ILE A 58 41.14 26.01 7.55
C ILE A 58 42.36 25.58 6.75
N THR A 59 42.97 24.48 7.13
CA THR A 59 44.12 23.88 6.44
C THR A 59 43.88 22.39 6.24
N MET A 60 44.42 21.84 5.16
CA MET A 60 44.35 20.40 4.83
C MET A 60 45.73 19.86 4.52
N ASP A 61 45.92 18.55 4.76
CA ASP A 61 47.07 17.76 4.33
C ASP A 61 48.40 18.50 4.49
N GLY A 62 48.96 18.48 5.71
CA GLY A 62 50.24 19.16 6.01
C GLY A 62 50.14 20.67 6.14
N GLY A 63 48.98 21.20 6.55
CA GLY A 63 48.81 22.63 6.86
C GLY A 63 48.57 23.52 5.64
N ASN A 64 48.23 22.95 4.48
CA ASN A 64 48.02 23.71 3.26
C ASN A 64 46.66 24.42 3.24
N PRO A 65 46.58 25.68 2.77
CA PRO A 65 45.32 26.38 2.58
C PRO A 65 44.49 25.71 1.47
N VAL A 66 43.17 25.79 1.60
CA VAL A 66 42.19 25.13 0.74
C VAL A 66 41.60 26.12 -0.26
N GLY A 67 41.37 25.68 -1.49
CA GLY A 67 40.67 26.47 -2.50
C GLY A 67 39.18 26.60 -2.18
N ILE A 68 38.67 27.83 -2.20
CA ILE A 68 37.26 28.15 -2.03
C ILE A 68 36.79 29.06 -3.16
N LYS A 69 35.48 29.25 -3.33
CA LYS A 69 34.95 30.12 -4.39
C LYS A 69 35.58 31.52 -4.33
N GLY A 70 36.21 31.94 -5.44
CA GLY A 70 36.99 33.18 -5.55
C GLY A 70 38.49 33.04 -5.27
N SER A 71 38.97 31.82 -4.98
CA SER A 71 40.39 31.50 -4.99
C SER A 71 40.95 31.48 -6.42
N THR A 72 42.25 31.75 -6.54
CA THR A 72 42.97 31.75 -7.81
C THR A 72 44.22 30.90 -7.72
N PHE A 73 44.71 30.40 -8.85
CA PHE A 73 46.13 30.08 -8.99
C PHE A 73 46.81 31.34 -9.51
N SER A 74 47.78 31.87 -8.76
CA SER A 74 48.34 33.21 -9.01
C SER A 74 49.05 33.34 -10.36
N LYS A 75 49.42 32.21 -10.98
CA LYS A 75 50.10 32.16 -12.26
C LYS A 75 49.58 31.00 -13.10
N SER A 76 49.50 31.23 -14.41
CA SER A 76 49.35 30.19 -15.43
C SER A 76 50.55 30.25 -16.40
N THR A 77 50.80 29.21 -17.18
CA THR A 77 52.01 29.07 -18.01
C THR A 77 51.71 28.39 -19.34
N GLY A 78 52.47 28.72 -20.39
CA GLY A 78 52.36 28.10 -21.72
C GLY A 78 52.07 29.07 -22.87
N ASP A 79 51.69 30.31 -22.54
CA ASP A 79 51.33 31.39 -23.47
C ASP A 79 52.39 32.49 -23.58
N ALA A 80 53.57 32.29 -22.98
CA ALA A 80 54.68 33.25 -22.98
C ALA A 80 55.17 33.65 -24.40
N GLY A 81 54.88 32.84 -25.42
CA GLY A 81 55.20 33.14 -26.82
C GLY A 81 54.34 34.25 -27.45
N GLY A 82 53.21 34.61 -26.83
CA GLY A 82 52.33 35.70 -27.25
C GLY A 82 52.89 37.07 -26.86
N ASP A 83 53.91 37.57 -27.57
CA ASP A 83 54.62 38.82 -27.25
C ASP A 83 53.74 40.09 -27.29
N LYS A 84 52.54 40.00 -27.88
CA LYS A 84 51.51 41.04 -27.88
C LYS A 84 50.29 40.71 -27.02
N LYS A 85 50.39 39.66 -26.20
CA LYS A 85 49.46 39.24 -25.13
C LYS A 85 48.13 38.69 -25.60
N GLY A 86 47.35 38.15 -24.65
CA GLY A 86 46.03 37.58 -24.87
C GLY A 86 45.06 38.55 -25.55
N VAL A 87 44.33 38.06 -26.54
CA VAL A 87 43.38 38.87 -27.33
C VAL A 87 42.26 39.44 -26.45
N ALA A 88 41.77 38.66 -25.48
CA ALA A 88 40.71 39.07 -24.57
C ALA A 88 41.27 39.67 -23.27
N SER A 89 42.33 39.08 -22.71
CA SER A 89 42.84 39.47 -21.38
C SER A 89 43.84 40.61 -21.39
N GLY A 90 44.56 40.82 -22.49
CA GLY A 90 45.72 41.72 -22.54
C GLY A 90 46.86 41.31 -21.60
N THR A 91 46.93 40.02 -21.23
CA THR A 91 47.96 39.44 -20.36
C THR A 91 48.59 38.19 -20.96
N ILE A 92 49.74 37.79 -20.42
CA ILE A 92 50.32 36.45 -20.60
C ILE A 92 50.65 35.89 -19.22
N GLU A 93 50.62 34.58 -19.07
CA GLU A 93 50.97 33.88 -17.83
C GLU A 93 50.24 34.42 -16.58
N ALA A 94 49.02 34.94 -16.74
CA ALA A 94 48.26 35.53 -15.63
C ALA A 94 47.44 34.50 -14.84
N GLU A 95 46.79 34.95 -13.78
CA GLU A 95 46.05 34.10 -12.85
C GLU A 95 44.93 33.26 -13.50
N ALA A 96 44.67 32.11 -12.88
CA ALA A 96 43.53 31.24 -13.17
C ALA A 96 42.54 31.26 -12.01
N GLU A 97 41.26 31.57 -12.25
CA GLU A 97 40.24 31.72 -11.19
C GLU A 97 39.18 30.64 -11.25
N PHE A 98 38.80 30.08 -10.10
CA PHE A 98 37.73 29.09 -10.02
C PHE A 98 36.36 29.71 -10.37
N ILE A 99 35.69 29.10 -11.35
CA ILE A 99 34.33 29.44 -11.79
C ILE A 99 33.31 28.70 -10.93
N SER A 100 33.51 27.39 -10.75
CA SER A 100 32.63 26.54 -9.95
C SER A 100 33.28 26.12 -8.63
N ALA A 101 32.44 25.71 -7.69
CA ALA A 101 32.83 25.19 -6.38
C ALA A 101 31.66 24.35 -5.82
N SER A 102 31.88 23.65 -4.71
CA SER A 102 30.84 22.86 -4.03
C SER A 102 29.61 23.70 -3.66
N PRO A 103 28.39 23.21 -3.98
CA PRO A 103 27.16 23.88 -3.57
C PRO A 103 26.79 23.63 -2.11
N THR A 104 27.25 22.53 -1.51
CA THR A 104 26.83 22.09 -0.16
C THR A 104 27.95 22.10 0.88
N VAL A 105 29.20 21.84 0.48
CA VAL A 105 30.35 21.85 1.39
C VAL A 105 31.01 23.23 1.34
N LYS A 106 31.03 23.92 2.48
CA LYS A 106 31.53 25.30 2.58
C LYS A 106 32.62 25.42 3.63
N PHE A 107 33.71 26.09 3.27
CA PHE A 107 34.76 26.54 4.17
C PHE A 107 34.76 28.06 4.21
N GLU A 108 34.83 28.62 5.42
CA GLU A 108 34.75 30.08 5.63
C GLU A 108 33.52 30.71 4.94
N GLY A 109 32.39 29.97 4.92
CA GLY A 109 31.13 30.40 4.30
C GLY A 109 31.08 30.31 2.77
N LYS A 110 32.16 29.89 2.10
CA LYS A 110 32.25 29.78 0.63
C LYS A 110 32.38 28.32 0.21
N GLY A 111 31.83 27.97 -0.95
CA GLY A 111 31.93 26.62 -1.51
C GLY A 111 33.39 26.22 -1.73
N VAL A 112 33.72 24.97 -1.40
CA VAL A 112 35.07 24.41 -1.56
C VAL A 112 35.34 24.05 -3.03
N CYS A 113 36.53 24.38 -3.55
CA CYS A 113 36.98 24.02 -4.89
C CYS A 113 37.53 22.59 -4.91
N ARG A 114 37.12 21.81 -5.91
CA ARG A 114 37.36 20.35 -5.98
C ARG A 114 37.86 19.94 -7.35
N LEU A 115 38.25 18.67 -7.46
CA LEU A 115 38.38 17.97 -8.73
C LEU A 115 37.20 18.30 -9.66
N SER A 116 37.49 18.56 -10.93
CA SER A 116 36.53 18.91 -11.98
C SER A 116 35.85 20.28 -11.84
N ASP A 117 36.15 21.09 -10.82
CA ASP A 117 35.65 22.47 -10.78
C ASP A 117 36.34 23.33 -11.85
N GLN A 118 35.55 24.07 -12.63
CA GLN A 118 35.98 24.83 -13.80
C GLN A 118 36.79 26.06 -13.42
N MET A 119 37.71 26.48 -14.29
CA MET A 119 38.55 27.66 -14.07
C MET A 119 38.65 28.54 -15.31
N THR A 120 38.75 29.85 -15.12
CA THR A 120 39.33 30.77 -16.12
C THR A 120 40.85 30.65 -16.08
N MET A 121 41.54 31.05 -17.14
CA MET A 121 43.00 31.06 -17.19
C MET A 121 43.52 32.27 -17.96
N ASN A 122 44.73 32.73 -17.61
CA ASN A 122 45.32 33.95 -18.13
C ASN A 122 44.34 35.14 -18.06
N LYS A 123 43.77 35.40 -16.87
CA LYS A 123 42.77 36.46 -16.64
C LYS A 123 41.59 36.38 -17.62
N ALA A 124 41.05 35.17 -17.76
CA ALA A 124 39.94 34.82 -18.65
C ALA A 124 40.21 35.00 -20.16
N ASN A 125 41.47 34.93 -20.60
CA ASN A 125 41.76 34.78 -22.04
C ASN A 125 41.35 33.41 -22.58
N THR A 126 41.45 32.40 -21.72
CA THR A 126 40.99 31.03 -21.99
C THR A 126 40.33 30.43 -20.76
N MET A 127 39.79 29.21 -20.90
CA MET A 127 39.10 28.49 -19.83
C MET A 127 39.48 27.02 -19.80
N CYS A 128 39.51 26.47 -18.58
CA CYS A 128 39.55 25.06 -18.26
C CYS A 128 38.11 24.60 -17.96
N LEU A 129 37.35 24.28 -19.00
CA LEU A 129 35.97 23.80 -18.88
C LEU A 129 35.90 22.31 -18.50
N GLY A 130 36.99 21.56 -18.73
CA GLY A 130 37.17 20.19 -18.21
C GLY A 130 37.46 20.13 -16.71
N GLY A 131 37.65 21.29 -16.08
CA GLY A 131 37.87 21.43 -14.64
C GLY A 131 39.28 21.09 -14.18
N ALA A 132 39.65 21.63 -13.02
CA ALA A 132 40.92 21.35 -12.38
C ALA A 132 41.03 19.85 -12.06
N GLN A 133 42.14 19.25 -12.48
CA GLN A 133 42.48 17.86 -12.17
C GLN A 133 43.16 17.80 -10.81
N ASN A 134 42.95 16.73 -10.06
CA ASN A 134 43.50 16.52 -8.72
C ASN A 134 43.57 15.01 -8.45
N PRO A 135 44.53 14.49 -7.67
CA PRO A 135 44.55 13.09 -7.27
C PRO A 135 43.22 12.66 -6.65
N SER A 136 42.78 11.43 -6.93
CA SER A 136 41.57 10.87 -6.31
C SER A 136 41.81 10.58 -4.84
N VAL A 137 40.79 10.80 -4.02
CA VAL A 137 40.75 10.35 -2.62
C VAL A 137 40.11 8.97 -2.61
N SER A 138 40.76 8.01 -1.96
CA SER A 138 40.17 6.72 -1.61
C SER A 138 40.31 6.54 -0.10
N VAL A 139 39.20 6.40 0.61
CA VAL A 139 39.22 6.03 2.04
C VAL A 139 39.32 4.51 2.10
N THR A 140 40.17 3.98 2.98
CA THR A 140 40.24 2.53 3.19
C THR A 140 39.07 2.06 4.05
N ALA A 141 38.60 0.83 3.87
CA ALA A 141 37.48 0.28 4.66
C ALA A 141 37.74 0.28 6.18
N GLU A 142 39.01 0.30 6.60
CA GLU A 142 39.43 0.35 8.00
C GLU A 142 39.28 1.75 8.63
N GLU A 143 39.34 2.82 7.82
CA GLU A 143 39.22 4.22 8.27
C GLU A 143 37.75 4.70 8.33
N GLU A 144 36.84 4.03 7.63
CA GLU A 144 35.42 4.42 7.51
C GLU A 144 34.58 4.02 8.74
N GLY A 145 35.03 3.03 9.53
CA GLY A 145 34.38 2.59 10.76
C GLY A 145 33.11 1.75 10.55
N THR A 146 32.40 1.46 11.63
CA THR A 146 31.14 0.72 11.62
C THR A 146 29.96 1.62 12.00
N TYR A 147 28.78 1.30 11.48
CA TYR A 147 27.56 2.05 11.66
C TYR A 147 26.51 1.26 12.45
N THR A 148 25.61 2.00 13.09
CA THR A 148 24.38 1.45 13.69
C THR A 148 23.20 1.89 12.86
N VAL A 149 22.29 0.96 12.56
CA VAL A 149 21.05 1.20 11.82
C VAL A 149 19.88 0.95 12.75
N ASP A 150 19.13 2.00 13.03
CA ASP A 150 17.87 1.95 13.77
C ASP A 150 16.70 1.74 12.80
N VAL A 151 15.98 0.64 12.98
CA VAL A 151 14.82 0.27 12.16
C VAL A 151 13.56 0.63 12.92
N THR A 152 12.63 1.32 12.26
CA THR A 152 11.27 1.55 12.78
C THR A 152 10.23 1.17 11.72
N CYS A 153 9.25 0.34 12.09
CA CYS A 153 8.13 -0.04 11.25
C CYS A 153 6.79 0.18 11.95
N LYS A 154 5.83 0.74 11.22
CA LYS A 154 4.47 1.00 11.71
C LYS A 154 3.41 0.63 10.69
N TYR A 155 2.21 0.39 11.15
CA TYR A 155 1.01 0.37 10.32
C TYR A 155 0.67 1.80 9.85
N PRO A 156 -0.07 1.96 8.74
CA PRO A 156 -0.51 3.29 8.26
C PRO A 156 -1.35 4.08 9.26
N ASN A 157 -2.06 3.39 10.17
CA ASN A 157 -2.82 4.00 11.26
C ASN A 157 -1.92 4.54 12.40
N GLY A 158 -0.61 4.32 12.32
CA GLY A 158 0.38 4.77 13.31
C GLY A 158 0.73 3.73 14.40
N GLU A 159 0.03 2.60 14.44
CA GLU A 159 0.31 1.52 15.39
C GLU A 159 1.64 0.83 15.09
N ALA A 160 2.28 0.29 16.13
CA ALA A 160 3.57 -0.37 16.02
C ALA A 160 3.48 -1.72 15.27
N TYR A 161 4.39 -1.97 14.33
CA TYR A 161 4.55 -3.31 13.74
C TYR A 161 5.45 -4.17 14.65
N ALA A 162 4.88 -4.64 15.76
CA ALA A 162 5.63 -5.28 16.82
C ALA A 162 5.98 -6.76 16.55
N ASN A 163 7.04 -7.25 17.21
CA ASN A 163 7.46 -8.66 17.25
C ASN A 163 7.61 -9.30 15.86
N ALA A 164 8.03 -8.49 14.89
CA ALA A 164 8.25 -8.93 13.51
C ALA A 164 9.74 -9.18 13.27
N PRO A 165 10.12 -10.38 12.85
CA PRO A 165 11.49 -10.65 12.44
C PRO A 165 11.84 -9.85 11.18
N PHE A 166 13.10 -9.44 11.08
CA PHE A 166 13.61 -8.77 9.89
C PHE A 166 15.03 -9.22 9.53
N GLU A 167 15.36 -9.03 8.27
CA GLU A 167 16.71 -9.20 7.72
C GLU A 167 17.10 -7.91 7.00
N ILE A 168 18.33 -7.45 7.22
CA ILE A 168 18.98 -6.44 6.40
C ILE A 168 19.88 -7.18 5.42
N LYS A 169 19.63 -7.04 4.12
CA LYS A 169 20.43 -7.66 3.06
C LYS A 169 21.24 -6.62 2.30
N SER A 170 22.44 -6.96 1.86
CA SER A 170 23.19 -6.10 0.94
C SER A 170 22.51 -6.03 -0.42
N ALA A 171 22.91 -5.07 -1.27
CA ALA A 171 22.47 -5.02 -2.67
C ALA A 171 22.75 -6.32 -3.46
N ALA A 172 23.74 -7.12 -3.03
CA ALA A 172 24.05 -8.43 -3.59
C ALA A 172 23.17 -9.59 -3.05
N GLY A 173 22.29 -9.32 -2.08
CA GLY A 173 21.34 -10.29 -1.52
C GLY A 173 21.84 -11.08 -0.30
N SER A 174 23.07 -10.83 0.18
CA SER A 174 23.59 -11.46 1.39
C SER A 174 22.99 -10.82 2.65
N VAL A 175 22.58 -11.62 3.64
CA VAL A 175 22.13 -11.10 4.94
C VAL A 175 23.34 -10.52 5.68
N ILE A 176 23.29 -9.23 6.00
CA ILE A 176 24.33 -8.51 6.75
C ILE A 176 23.92 -8.26 8.20
N ALA A 177 22.62 -8.22 8.49
CA ALA A 177 22.09 -8.15 9.84
C ALA A 177 20.71 -8.81 9.90
N SER A 178 20.29 -9.20 11.09
CA SER A 178 18.94 -9.71 11.35
C SER A 178 18.54 -9.42 12.78
N GLY A 179 17.25 -9.27 13.00
CA GLY A 179 16.74 -9.04 14.34
C GLY A 179 15.23 -9.22 14.40
N GLU A 180 14.65 -8.71 15.48
CA GLU A 180 13.21 -8.68 15.69
C GLU A 180 12.82 -7.31 16.21
N LEU A 181 11.71 -6.77 15.70
CA LEU A 181 11.16 -5.51 16.18
C LEU A 181 10.57 -5.69 17.58
N ASP A 182 10.81 -4.71 18.44
CA ASP A 182 10.27 -4.63 19.79
C ASP A 182 8.75 -4.30 19.79
N ALA A 183 8.18 -4.13 20.98
CA ALA A 183 6.77 -3.77 21.16
C ALA A 183 6.37 -2.42 20.54
N ASN A 184 7.34 -1.54 20.27
CA ASN A 184 7.14 -0.23 19.64
C ASN A 184 7.41 -0.26 18.13
N GLY A 185 7.67 -1.44 17.56
CA GLY A 185 8.01 -1.60 16.15
C GLY A 185 9.41 -1.11 15.82
N LYS A 186 10.33 -1.14 16.80
CA LYS A 186 11.70 -0.62 16.66
C LYS A 186 12.75 -1.71 16.87
N ALA A 187 13.90 -1.55 16.23
CA ALA A 187 15.09 -2.36 16.49
C ALA A 187 16.35 -1.57 16.14
N SER A 188 17.50 -2.05 16.59
CA SER A 188 18.80 -1.45 16.28
C SER A 188 19.81 -2.54 15.93
N CYS A 189 20.61 -2.32 14.89
CA CYS A 189 21.68 -3.21 14.46
C CYS A 189 22.99 -2.44 14.34
N SER A 190 23.96 -2.76 15.19
CA SER A 190 25.30 -2.15 15.21
C SER A 190 26.33 -2.95 14.40
N ASP A 191 27.55 -2.43 14.34
CA ASP A 191 28.73 -3.09 13.73
C ASP A 191 28.62 -3.35 12.22
N LEU A 192 27.86 -2.49 11.49
CA LEU A 192 27.64 -2.64 10.06
C LEU A 192 28.63 -1.85 9.23
N ALA A 193 29.23 -2.50 8.23
CA ALA A 193 30.09 -1.83 7.25
C ALA A 193 29.24 -0.89 6.34
N PRO A 194 29.85 0.19 5.80
CA PRO A 194 29.22 1.10 4.85
C PRO A 194 28.84 0.36 3.57
N VAL A 195 27.55 0.08 3.39
CA VAL A 195 27.03 -0.69 2.25
C VAL A 195 25.60 -0.29 1.97
N GLU A 196 25.22 -0.36 0.69
CA GLU A 196 23.82 -0.29 0.29
C GLU A 196 23.08 -1.57 0.72
N CYS A 197 21.94 -1.39 1.39
CA CYS A 197 21.18 -2.45 2.00
C CYS A 197 19.66 -2.30 1.81
N LEU A 198 18.97 -3.43 1.97
CA LEU A 198 17.53 -3.58 1.85
C LEU A 198 16.99 -4.19 3.13
N LEU A 199 15.93 -3.59 3.68
CA LEU A 199 15.18 -4.14 4.80
C LEU A 199 14.11 -5.10 4.28
N ILE A 200 14.14 -6.34 4.78
CA ILE A 200 13.13 -7.37 4.53
C ILE A 200 12.47 -7.71 5.85
N LEU A 201 11.22 -7.25 6.00
CA LEU A 201 10.37 -7.62 7.14
C LEU A 201 9.61 -8.91 6.85
N LYS A 202 9.47 -9.75 7.87
CA LYS A 202 8.61 -10.93 7.89
C LYS A 202 7.33 -10.63 8.65
N GLU A 203 6.34 -11.53 8.56
CA GLU A 203 5.11 -11.39 9.34
C GLU A 203 5.39 -11.31 10.85
N SER A 204 4.62 -10.48 11.55
CA SER A 204 4.61 -10.40 13.00
C SER A 204 4.37 -11.78 13.63
N LYS A 205 4.93 -12.03 14.81
CA LYS A 205 4.60 -13.22 15.62
C LYS A 205 3.30 -13.08 16.40
N ASN A 206 2.73 -11.88 16.44
CA ASN A 206 1.49 -11.63 17.17
C ASN A 206 0.31 -12.27 16.45
N THR A 207 -0.65 -12.80 17.23
CA THR A 207 -1.94 -13.24 16.69
C THR A 207 -2.63 -12.08 15.98
N TYR A 208 -3.29 -12.36 14.86
CA TYR A 208 -4.00 -11.34 14.12
C TYR A 208 -5.21 -10.83 14.91
N VAL A 209 -5.37 -9.51 14.97
CA VAL A 209 -6.46 -8.82 15.67
C VAL A 209 -7.06 -7.78 14.71
N PRO A 210 -8.36 -7.92 14.34
CA PRO A 210 -9.10 -6.90 13.60
C PRO A 210 -9.10 -5.55 14.32
N ASN A 211 -8.98 -4.45 13.57
CA ASN A 211 -9.01 -3.10 14.13
C ASN A 211 -10.39 -2.71 14.65
N GLN A 212 -11.44 -3.24 14.02
CA GLN A 212 -12.82 -2.95 14.35
C GLN A 212 -13.73 -4.13 13.96
N THR A 213 -14.71 -4.41 14.82
CA THR A 213 -15.82 -5.33 14.54
C THR A 213 -17.02 -4.59 13.97
N LEU A 214 -17.89 -5.31 13.26
CA LEU A 214 -19.15 -4.80 12.76
C LEU A 214 -20.04 -4.30 13.91
N SER A 215 -20.77 -3.22 13.66
CA SER A 215 -21.66 -2.64 14.65
C SER A 215 -22.81 -3.60 14.97
N ILE A 216 -23.16 -3.73 16.25
CA ILE A 216 -24.30 -4.55 16.69
C ILE A 216 -25.60 -3.92 16.19
N ASN A 217 -26.54 -4.74 15.70
CA ASN A 217 -27.85 -4.27 15.28
C ASN A 217 -28.72 -3.89 16.48
N GLN A 218 -29.46 -2.79 16.35
CA GLN A 218 -30.47 -2.37 17.32
C GLN A 218 -31.78 -2.05 16.57
N PRO A 219 -32.59 -3.07 16.24
CA PRO A 219 -33.81 -2.87 15.49
C PRO A 219 -34.81 -2.04 16.31
N THR A 220 -35.27 -0.93 15.75
CA THR A 220 -36.24 -0.03 16.41
C THR A 220 -37.69 -0.39 16.11
N GLU A 221 -37.96 -0.92 14.92
CA GLU A 221 -39.27 -1.40 14.50
C GLU A 221 -39.29 -2.93 14.62
N THR A 222 -39.72 -3.45 15.76
CA THR A 222 -39.90 -4.88 15.97
C THR A 222 -41.39 -5.22 15.93
N TYR A 223 -41.76 -6.22 15.13
CA TYR A 223 -43.14 -6.70 15.00
C TYR A 223 -43.25 -8.09 15.61
N GLU A 224 -43.45 -8.15 16.93
CA GLU A 224 -43.47 -9.39 17.71
C GLU A 224 -44.64 -10.30 17.28
N ASP A 225 -45.83 -9.74 17.08
CA ASP A 225 -46.99 -10.50 16.63
C ASP A 225 -47.08 -10.57 15.09
N THR A 226 -47.55 -11.71 14.58
CA THR A 226 -47.72 -11.94 13.15
C THR A 226 -48.70 -10.95 12.49
N PRO A 227 -49.86 -10.61 13.08
CA PRO A 227 -50.78 -9.64 12.47
C PRO A 227 -50.16 -8.26 12.20
N ASN A 228 -49.47 -7.67 13.18
CA ASN A 228 -48.82 -6.37 13.00
C ASN A 228 -47.67 -6.44 11.99
N PHE A 229 -46.89 -7.52 12.00
CA PHE A 229 -45.85 -7.74 10.99
C PHE A 229 -46.45 -7.80 9.59
N CYS A 230 -47.48 -8.64 9.37
CA CYS A 230 -48.14 -8.74 8.08
C CYS A 230 -48.74 -7.41 7.63
N THR A 231 -49.30 -6.63 8.56
CA THR A 231 -49.81 -5.28 8.27
C THR A 231 -48.69 -4.31 7.90
N PHE A 232 -47.51 -4.44 8.50
CA PHE A 232 -46.38 -3.59 8.14
C PHE A 232 -45.81 -3.93 6.77
N VAL A 233 -45.53 -5.22 6.54
CA VAL A 233 -44.98 -5.74 5.28
C VAL A 233 -45.90 -5.43 4.10
N SER A 234 -47.22 -5.41 4.31
CA SER A 234 -48.20 -5.01 3.30
C SER A 234 -48.26 -3.50 3.00
N GLY A 235 -47.34 -2.69 3.54
CA GLY A 235 -47.37 -1.24 3.40
C GLY A 235 -48.53 -0.58 4.15
N ARG A 236 -48.91 -1.12 5.32
CA ARG A 236 -50.06 -0.69 6.16
C ARG A 236 -51.42 -0.96 5.52
N ARG A 237 -51.50 -1.84 4.52
CA ARG A 237 -52.76 -2.36 3.98
C ARG A 237 -53.33 -3.43 4.91
N SER A 238 -54.66 -3.58 4.91
CA SER A 238 -55.30 -4.60 5.76
C SER A 238 -55.03 -5.99 5.18
N PRO A 239 -54.51 -6.95 5.96
CA PRO A 239 -54.38 -8.34 5.51
C PRO A 239 -55.73 -8.92 5.05
N PHE A 240 -55.71 -9.97 4.22
CA PHE A 240 -56.93 -10.51 3.62
C PHE A 240 -57.97 -11.06 4.62
N TRP A 241 -57.52 -11.39 5.83
CA TRP A 241 -58.37 -11.85 6.93
C TRP A 241 -59.01 -10.70 7.74
N ASP A 242 -58.58 -9.45 7.53
CA ASP A 242 -59.14 -8.27 8.19
C ASP A 242 -59.95 -7.42 7.19
N ARG A 243 -61.28 -7.59 7.19
CA ARG A 243 -62.19 -6.78 6.35
C ARG A 243 -62.52 -5.46 7.03
N LYS A 244 -61.84 -4.38 6.67
CA LYS A 244 -62.20 -3.02 7.09
C LYS A 244 -63.30 -2.43 6.19
N ILE A 245 -64.40 -2.00 6.81
CA ILE A 245 -65.53 -1.36 6.12
C ILE A 245 -65.11 0.04 5.65
N GLY A 246 -65.22 0.32 4.34
CA GLY A 246 -65.07 1.67 3.77
C GLY A 246 -63.71 2.02 3.14
N VAL A 247 -62.79 1.06 2.98
CA VAL A 247 -61.51 1.25 2.27
C VAL A 247 -61.56 0.44 0.96
N HIS A 248 -61.11 1.00 -0.17
CA HIS A 248 -60.94 0.23 -1.41
C HIS A 248 -59.96 -0.92 -1.13
N SER A 249 -60.42 -2.15 -1.36
CA SER A 249 -59.72 -3.38 -0.99
C SER A 249 -58.59 -3.70 -1.96
N ASP A 250 -57.44 -3.07 -1.77
CA ASP A 250 -56.19 -3.64 -2.20
C ASP A 250 -55.76 -4.59 -1.07
N TRP A 251 -55.78 -5.90 -1.34
CA TRP A 251 -55.48 -6.94 -0.36
C TRP A 251 -54.08 -6.69 0.23
N GLY A 252 -53.88 -7.01 1.52
CA GLY A 252 -52.66 -6.72 2.28
C GLY A 252 -51.37 -7.38 1.77
N VAL A 253 -50.84 -8.40 2.48
CA VAL A 253 -49.64 -9.20 2.08
C VAL A 253 -49.89 -10.04 0.80
N LEU A 254 -50.83 -9.62 -0.04
CA LEU A 254 -51.25 -10.35 -1.22
C LEU A 254 -51.43 -9.35 -2.34
N ILE A 255 -50.53 -9.42 -3.31
CA ILE A 255 -50.67 -8.66 -4.55
C ILE A 255 -51.73 -9.30 -5.46
N SER A 256 -52.04 -10.59 -5.26
CA SER A 256 -52.96 -11.38 -6.09
C SER A 256 -53.83 -12.35 -5.26
N PRO A 257 -54.82 -13.05 -5.85
CA PRO A 257 -55.60 -14.11 -5.17
C PRO A 257 -54.77 -15.33 -4.68
N SER A 258 -53.46 -15.32 -4.91
CA SER A 258 -52.49 -16.33 -4.49
C SER A 258 -51.34 -15.69 -3.74
N PHE A 259 -50.68 -16.47 -2.86
CA PHE A 259 -49.48 -16.05 -2.14
C PHE A 259 -48.27 -16.11 -3.08
N THR A 260 -47.71 -14.94 -3.44
CA THR A 260 -46.70 -14.79 -4.49
C THR A 260 -45.26 -14.77 -3.97
N ASP A 261 -44.29 -14.86 -4.89
CA ASP A 261 -42.86 -14.73 -4.57
C ASP A 261 -42.54 -13.36 -3.94
N ASP A 262 -43.15 -12.29 -4.46
CA ASP A 262 -42.96 -10.94 -3.94
C ASP A 262 -43.50 -10.80 -2.51
N ASP A 263 -44.66 -11.41 -2.22
CA ASP A 263 -45.24 -11.43 -0.87
C ASP A 263 -44.29 -12.13 0.12
N PHE A 264 -43.74 -13.28 -0.26
CA PHE A 264 -42.79 -14.00 0.59
C PHE A 264 -41.45 -13.25 0.73
N LYS A 265 -40.99 -12.61 -0.34
CA LYS A 265 -39.75 -11.82 -0.36
C LYS A 265 -39.79 -10.65 0.59
N ASP A 266 -40.90 -9.92 0.64
CA ASP A 266 -41.06 -8.80 1.57
C ASP A 266 -41.07 -9.29 3.03
N MET A 267 -41.59 -10.49 3.30
CA MET A 267 -41.48 -11.13 4.62
C MET A 267 -40.03 -11.50 4.96
N VAL A 268 -39.28 -12.11 4.03
CA VAL A 268 -37.86 -12.47 4.24
C VAL A 268 -37.02 -11.22 4.48
N PHE A 269 -37.23 -10.18 3.67
CA PHE A 269 -36.57 -8.88 3.79
C PHE A 269 -36.70 -8.34 5.21
N GLU A 270 -37.93 -8.25 5.70
CA GLU A 270 -38.20 -7.61 6.97
C GLU A 270 -37.78 -8.48 8.16
N GLN A 271 -37.98 -9.79 8.07
CA GLN A 271 -37.53 -10.72 9.10
C GLN A 271 -36.01 -10.77 9.21
N SER A 272 -35.28 -10.74 8.09
CA SER A 272 -33.82 -10.67 8.05
C SER A 272 -33.29 -9.40 8.70
N ARG A 273 -33.91 -8.24 8.43
CA ARG A 273 -33.57 -6.95 9.06
C ARG A 273 -33.72 -7.00 10.59
N ILE A 274 -34.80 -7.62 11.08
CA ILE A 274 -35.10 -7.70 12.51
C ILE A 274 -34.12 -8.63 13.23
N LEU A 275 -33.84 -9.81 12.67
CA LEU A 275 -33.02 -10.83 13.33
C LEU A 275 -31.52 -10.67 13.13
N SER A 276 -31.08 -9.80 12.21
CA SER A 276 -29.65 -9.57 11.97
C SER A 276 -28.90 -9.23 13.27
N PRO A 277 -27.86 -9.99 13.65
CA PRO A 277 -27.03 -9.66 14.82
C PRO A 277 -26.23 -8.36 14.63
N HIS A 278 -25.78 -8.09 13.40
CA HIS A 278 -25.00 -6.90 13.06
C HIS A 278 -25.81 -5.93 12.19
N ALA A 279 -25.46 -4.64 12.28
CA ALA A 279 -26.13 -3.57 11.56
C ALA A 279 -25.90 -3.72 10.05
N ILE A 280 -27.00 -3.88 9.32
CA ILE A 280 -27.00 -4.01 7.85
C ILE A 280 -27.83 -2.91 7.21
N SER A 281 -27.47 -2.54 5.98
CA SER A 281 -28.26 -1.59 5.21
C SER A 281 -29.55 -2.23 4.68
N ARG A 282 -30.57 -1.42 4.37
CA ARG A 282 -31.77 -1.92 3.69
C ARG A 282 -31.45 -2.60 2.35
N ASN A 283 -30.44 -2.11 1.62
CA ASN A 283 -30.02 -2.75 0.37
C ASN A 283 -29.49 -4.16 0.62
N HIS A 284 -28.68 -4.34 1.67
CA HIS A 284 -28.19 -5.66 2.07
C HIS A 284 -29.36 -6.60 2.42
N SER A 285 -30.35 -6.15 3.21
CA SER A 285 -31.54 -6.96 3.51
C SER A 285 -32.33 -7.36 2.24
N LYS A 286 -32.40 -6.46 1.25
CA LYS A 286 -33.06 -6.73 -0.04
C LYS A 286 -32.33 -7.79 -0.85
N ASP A 287 -31.00 -7.70 -0.90
CA ASP A 287 -30.19 -8.68 -1.61
C ASP A 287 -30.19 -10.02 -0.89
N PHE A 288 -30.22 -10.00 0.44
CA PHE A 288 -30.37 -11.21 1.24
C PHE A 288 -31.70 -11.89 0.91
N ALA A 289 -32.81 -11.15 0.86
CA ALA A 289 -34.11 -11.72 0.51
C ALA A 289 -34.11 -12.34 -0.90
N ASN A 290 -33.49 -11.68 -1.88
CA ASN A 290 -33.31 -12.23 -3.23
C ASN A 290 -32.49 -13.52 -3.23
N ALA A 291 -31.31 -13.50 -2.59
CA ALA A 291 -30.41 -14.64 -2.53
C ALA A 291 -31.02 -15.81 -1.75
N PHE A 292 -31.77 -15.52 -0.69
CA PHE A 292 -32.47 -16.51 0.11
C PHE A 292 -33.55 -17.23 -0.70
N ILE A 293 -34.37 -16.49 -1.47
CA ILE A 293 -35.39 -17.08 -2.33
C ILE A 293 -34.76 -17.86 -3.49
N SER A 294 -33.72 -17.32 -4.11
CA SER A 294 -32.97 -18.04 -5.15
C SER A 294 -32.42 -19.37 -4.61
N ALA A 295 -31.79 -19.36 -3.44
CA ALA A 295 -31.31 -20.58 -2.77
C ALA A 295 -32.46 -21.53 -2.42
N LEU A 296 -33.60 -21.01 -1.94
CA LEU A 296 -34.81 -21.80 -1.64
C LEU A 296 -35.33 -22.56 -2.85
N PHE A 297 -35.29 -21.96 -4.04
CA PHE A 297 -35.69 -22.64 -5.27
C PHE A 297 -34.63 -23.60 -5.77
N HIS A 298 -33.38 -23.16 -5.84
CA HIS A 298 -32.29 -24.01 -6.31
C HIS A 298 -32.14 -25.28 -5.47
N ILE A 299 -32.30 -25.22 -4.16
CA ILE A 299 -32.09 -26.40 -3.29
C ILE A 299 -33.13 -27.50 -3.46
N GLN A 300 -34.27 -27.18 -4.09
CA GLN A 300 -35.30 -28.16 -4.43
C GLN A 300 -34.97 -28.91 -5.72
N GLU A 301 -34.21 -28.31 -6.62
CA GLU A 301 -33.91 -28.86 -7.95
C GLU A 301 -32.46 -29.37 -8.07
N ASP A 302 -31.50 -28.63 -7.51
CA ASP A 302 -30.07 -28.83 -7.67
C ASP A 302 -29.29 -28.40 -6.41
N ARG A 303 -28.69 -29.40 -5.76
CA ARG A 303 -27.87 -29.24 -4.55
C ARG A 303 -26.38 -29.42 -4.82
N GLU A 304 -26.00 -29.74 -6.05
CA GLU A 304 -24.64 -30.09 -6.42
C GLU A 304 -23.88 -28.88 -6.97
N THR A 305 -24.58 -27.99 -7.70
CA THR A 305 -24.00 -26.73 -8.18
C THR A 305 -23.87 -25.73 -7.03
N LEU A 306 -22.72 -25.76 -6.35
CA LEU A 306 -22.47 -25.00 -5.12
C LEU A 306 -22.45 -23.47 -5.35
N GLU A 307 -22.06 -23.02 -6.55
CA GLU A 307 -21.92 -21.61 -6.90
C GLU A 307 -23.24 -20.84 -6.78
N LYS A 308 -24.38 -21.53 -6.88
CA LYS A 308 -25.72 -20.96 -6.70
C LYS A 308 -25.98 -20.45 -5.27
N TYR A 309 -25.16 -20.87 -4.30
CA TYR A 309 -25.32 -20.52 -2.89
C TYR A 309 -24.30 -19.49 -2.40
N ASP A 310 -23.31 -19.15 -3.23
CA ASP A 310 -22.22 -18.23 -2.85
C ASP A 310 -22.74 -16.85 -2.47
N GLN A 311 -23.74 -16.32 -3.20
CA GLN A 311 -24.31 -15.00 -2.90
C GLN A 311 -25.00 -14.97 -1.52
N LEU A 312 -25.73 -16.03 -1.17
CA LEU A 312 -26.39 -16.13 0.13
C LEU A 312 -25.34 -16.22 1.25
N LEU A 313 -24.32 -17.07 1.05
CA LEU A 313 -23.23 -17.25 2.00
C LEU A 313 -22.46 -15.94 2.22
N GLU A 314 -22.15 -15.21 1.16
CA GLU A 314 -21.43 -13.93 1.21
C GLU A 314 -22.18 -12.89 2.05
N LEU A 315 -23.49 -12.76 1.84
CA LEU A 315 -24.33 -11.83 2.59
C LEU A 315 -24.43 -12.25 4.07
N LEU A 316 -24.57 -13.56 4.33
CA LEU A 316 -24.60 -14.10 5.68
C LEU A 316 -23.33 -13.82 6.48
N LEU A 317 -22.15 -13.85 5.85
CA LEU A 317 -20.88 -13.55 6.52
C LEU A 317 -20.90 -12.15 7.14
N GLU A 318 -21.34 -11.14 6.39
CA GLU A 318 -21.45 -9.76 6.87
C GLU A 318 -22.62 -9.56 7.85
N GLN A 319 -23.69 -10.34 7.70
CA GLN A 319 -24.86 -10.23 8.56
C GLN A 319 -24.62 -10.82 9.97
N VAL A 320 -23.93 -11.97 10.03
CA VAL A 320 -23.91 -12.82 11.23
C VAL A 320 -22.60 -12.73 12.01
N HIS A 321 -21.45 -12.62 11.34
CA HIS A 321 -20.16 -12.69 12.02
C HIS A 321 -19.60 -11.29 12.35
N GLU A 322 -19.07 -11.09 13.55
CA GLU A 322 -18.53 -9.79 14.02
C GLU A 322 -17.42 -9.21 13.12
N ASN A 323 -16.66 -10.09 12.47
CA ASN A 323 -15.61 -9.77 11.49
C ASN A 323 -16.02 -10.13 10.05
N GLY A 324 -17.32 -10.07 9.74
CA GLY A 324 -17.88 -10.52 8.47
C GLY A 324 -17.28 -9.85 7.23
N ASN A 325 -16.92 -8.57 7.33
CA ASN A 325 -16.20 -7.82 6.29
C ASN A 325 -14.83 -8.44 5.94
N ILE A 326 -14.07 -8.90 6.94
CA ILE A 326 -12.78 -9.56 6.74
C ILE A 326 -12.99 -10.95 6.15
N ILE A 327 -13.94 -11.71 6.68
CA ILE A 327 -14.20 -13.08 6.20
C ILE A 327 -14.72 -13.06 4.76
N ARG A 328 -15.52 -12.05 4.38
CA ARG A 328 -15.94 -11.86 2.99
C ARG A 328 -14.75 -11.68 2.04
N ILE A 329 -13.77 -10.87 2.42
CA ILE A 329 -12.54 -10.69 1.62
C ILE A 329 -11.79 -12.02 1.48
N LEU A 330 -11.70 -12.81 2.55
CA LEU A 330 -11.09 -14.14 2.51
C LEU A 330 -11.88 -15.11 1.61
N PHE A 331 -13.20 -15.06 1.67
CA PHE A 331 -14.09 -15.87 0.83
C PHE A 331 -13.87 -15.56 -0.66
N GLN A 332 -13.78 -14.27 -1.00
CA GLN A 332 -13.57 -13.76 -2.35
C GLN A 332 -12.10 -13.82 -2.82
N ALA A 333 -11.18 -14.32 -2.00
CA ALA A 333 -9.76 -14.37 -2.36
C ALA A 333 -9.53 -15.06 -3.71
N ASP A 334 -8.75 -14.45 -4.58
CA ASP A 334 -8.36 -15.04 -5.86
C ASP A 334 -6.95 -15.62 -5.76
N ILE A 335 -6.81 -16.87 -6.18
CA ILE A 335 -5.51 -17.57 -6.21
C ILE A 335 -4.61 -17.06 -7.34
N THR A 336 -5.18 -16.39 -8.35
CA THR A 336 -4.42 -15.83 -9.48
C THR A 336 -3.77 -14.49 -9.15
N GLU A 337 -4.25 -13.81 -8.11
CA GLU A 337 -3.65 -12.57 -7.62
C GLU A 337 -2.39 -12.84 -6.78
N PRO A 338 -1.40 -11.92 -6.78
CA PRO A 338 -0.25 -12.05 -5.90
C PRO A 338 -0.68 -12.13 -4.43
N PRO A 339 -0.19 -13.10 -3.62
CA PRO A 339 -0.60 -13.25 -2.22
C PRO A 339 -0.43 -11.98 -1.38
N ALA A 340 0.59 -11.18 -1.70
CA ALA A 340 0.87 -9.91 -1.05
C ALA A 340 -0.32 -8.93 -1.11
N GLU A 341 -1.17 -8.98 -2.14
CA GLU A 341 -2.33 -8.10 -2.28
C GLU A 341 -3.43 -8.43 -1.26
N LEU A 342 -3.74 -9.72 -1.06
CA LEU A 342 -4.68 -10.16 -0.04
C LEU A 342 -4.15 -9.84 1.36
N LEU A 343 -2.87 -10.13 1.62
CA LEU A 343 -2.26 -9.84 2.92
C LEU A 343 -2.24 -8.33 3.21
N ALA A 344 -1.98 -7.49 2.19
CA ALA A 344 -2.04 -6.05 2.33
C ALA A 344 -3.45 -5.53 2.66
N GLN A 345 -4.50 -6.18 2.15
CA GLN A 345 -5.88 -5.86 2.54
C GLN A 345 -6.13 -6.20 4.01
N LEU A 346 -5.69 -7.37 4.48
CA LEU A 346 -5.82 -7.75 5.89
C LEU A 346 -5.03 -6.81 6.81
N ARG A 347 -3.80 -6.45 6.45
CA ARG A 347 -3.00 -5.47 7.23
C ARG A 347 -3.63 -4.07 7.26
N SER A 348 -4.56 -3.76 6.36
CA SER A 348 -5.36 -2.52 6.41
C SER A 348 -6.52 -2.59 7.40
N LEU A 349 -7.01 -3.81 7.69
CA LEU A 349 -8.19 -4.08 8.52
C LEU A 349 -7.84 -4.60 9.92
N GLY A 350 -6.58 -4.96 10.17
CA GLY A 350 -6.12 -5.49 11.45
C GLY A 350 -4.60 -5.48 11.58
N THR A 351 -4.14 -5.89 12.75
CA THR A 351 -2.72 -6.02 13.10
C THR A 351 -2.35 -7.47 13.42
N GLY A 352 -1.06 -7.81 13.42
CA GLY A 352 -0.56 -9.16 13.68
C GLY A 352 -0.30 -10.01 12.43
N ASN A 353 -0.22 -11.33 12.61
CA ASN A 353 0.21 -12.28 11.59
C ASN A 353 -0.92 -12.65 10.63
N THR A 354 -0.86 -12.10 9.42
CA THR A 354 -1.88 -12.36 8.41
C THR A 354 -1.82 -13.77 7.85
N ILE A 355 -0.63 -14.32 7.59
CA ILE A 355 -0.46 -15.68 7.06
C ILE A 355 -1.02 -16.73 8.02
N GLN A 356 -0.71 -16.60 9.32
CA GLN A 356 -1.25 -17.48 10.36
C GLN A 356 -2.77 -17.37 10.44
N TYR A 357 -3.32 -16.16 10.28
CA TYR A 357 -4.77 -15.94 10.27
C TYR A 357 -5.46 -16.73 9.14
N LEU A 358 -4.92 -16.69 7.91
CA LEU A 358 -5.43 -17.48 6.78
C LEU A 358 -5.47 -18.98 7.10
N GLN A 359 -4.41 -19.50 7.75
CA GLN A 359 -4.25 -20.92 8.04
C GLN A 359 -5.12 -21.42 9.20
N ALA A 360 -5.49 -20.53 10.13
CA ALA A 360 -6.18 -20.87 11.37
C ALA A 360 -7.68 -20.49 11.35
N MET A 361 -8.24 -20.18 10.18
CA MET A 361 -9.64 -19.79 10.06
C MET A 361 -10.60 -20.89 10.56
N PRO A 362 -11.48 -20.60 11.54
CA PRO A 362 -12.36 -21.60 12.13
C PRO A 362 -13.65 -21.79 11.31
N TRP A 363 -13.52 -22.24 10.06
CA TRP A 363 -14.64 -22.35 9.11
C TRP A 363 -15.81 -23.19 9.59
N SER A 364 -15.56 -24.25 10.37
CA SER A 364 -16.64 -25.07 10.95
C SER A 364 -17.46 -24.29 11.99
N VAL A 365 -16.82 -23.43 12.79
CA VAL A 365 -17.52 -22.58 13.77
C VAL A 365 -18.34 -21.53 13.04
N ILE A 366 -17.74 -20.90 12.02
CA ILE A 366 -18.43 -19.91 11.17
C ILE A 366 -19.66 -20.56 10.53
N ASN A 367 -19.51 -21.74 9.91
CA ASN A 367 -20.62 -22.47 9.30
C ASN A 367 -21.78 -22.69 10.29
N ASN A 368 -21.47 -23.15 11.51
CA ASN A 368 -22.49 -23.38 12.53
C ASN A 368 -23.22 -22.09 12.93
N GLN A 369 -22.50 -20.97 13.03
CA GLN A 369 -23.12 -19.66 13.32
C GLN A 369 -24.06 -19.23 12.18
N LEU A 370 -23.62 -19.34 10.93
CA LEU A 370 -24.43 -18.95 9.77
C LEU A 370 -25.70 -19.82 9.66
N CYS A 371 -25.55 -21.14 9.84
CA CYS A 371 -26.69 -22.07 9.79
C CYS A 371 -27.65 -21.86 10.95
N SER A 372 -27.16 -21.62 12.17
CA SER A 372 -28.02 -21.29 13.32
C SER A 372 -28.84 -20.03 13.06
N HIS A 373 -28.24 -18.99 12.47
CA HIS A 373 -28.96 -17.78 12.10
C HIS A 373 -30.04 -18.05 11.04
N ILE A 374 -29.74 -18.87 10.04
CA ILE A 374 -30.73 -19.28 9.04
C ILE A 374 -31.87 -20.07 9.70
N ASP A 375 -31.58 -20.97 10.64
CA ASP A 375 -32.61 -21.73 11.36
C ASP A 375 -33.53 -20.80 12.16
N ASP A 376 -32.99 -19.76 12.79
CA ASP A 376 -33.78 -18.74 13.50
C ASP A 376 -34.69 -17.94 12.54
N VAL A 377 -34.15 -17.53 11.38
CA VAL A 377 -34.94 -16.85 10.32
C VAL A 377 -36.03 -17.77 9.79
N VAL A 378 -35.71 -19.03 9.51
CA VAL A 378 -36.65 -20.06 9.04
C VAL A 378 -37.76 -20.29 10.06
N ALA A 379 -37.42 -20.45 11.35
CA ALA A 379 -38.38 -20.67 12.41
C ALA A 379 -39.35 -19.48 12.57
N ALA A 380 -38.83 -18.25 12.51
CA ALA A 380 -39.65 -17.05 12.58
C ALA A 380 -40.58 -16.93 11.36
N LEU A 381 -40.09 -17.22 10.16
CA LEU A 381 -40.90 -17.21 8.94
C LEU A 381 -41.95 -18.32 8.94
N ASP A 382 -41.61 -19.54 9.37
CA ASP A 382 -42.56 -20.67 9.42
C ASP A 382 -43.71 -20.39 10.38
N SER A 383 -43.45 -19.79 11.54
CA SER A 383 -44.48 -19.36 12.48
C SER A 383 -45.44 -18.33 11.87
N ARG A 384 -44.91 -17.38 11.08
CA ARG A 384 -45.73 -16.38 10.39
C ARG A 384 -46.55 -17.01 9.25
N LEU A 385 -45.95 -17.88 8.47
CA LEU A 385 -46.62 -18.63 7.40
C LEU A 385 -47.71 -19.56 7.95
N GLU A 386 -47.49 -20.19 9.11
CA GLU A 386 -48.49 -21.01 9.78
C GLU A 386 -49.74 -20.22 10.14
N TYR A 387 -49.56 -19.01 10.69
CA TYR A 387 -50.67 -18.12 10.96
C TYR A 387 -51.42 -17.75 9.69
N ILE A 388 -50.71 -17.37 8.61
CA ILE A 388 -51.33 -17.04 7.31
C ILE A 388 -52.11 -18.24 6.76
N LEU A 389 -51.56 -19.46 6.88
CA LEU A 389 -52.21 -20.69 6.44
C LEU A 389 -53.52 -20.93 7.21
N LEU A 390 -53.53 -20.74 8.53
CA LEU A 390 -54.73 -20.89 9.35
C LEU A 390 -55.83 -19.88 8.95
N GLN A 391 -55.44 -18.63 8.65
CA GLN A 391 -56.36 -17.61 8.16
C GLN A 391 -56.91 -17.97 6.77
N ALA A 392 -56.07 -18.46 5.85
CA ALA A 392 -56.50 -18.89 4.52
C ALA A 392 -57.52 -20.03 4.60
N GLN A 393 -57.28 -21.03 5.46
CA GLN A 393 -58.20 -22.16 5.68
C GLN A 393 -59.54 -21.71 6.27
N THR A 394 -59.50 -20.83 7.28
CA THR A 394 -60.70 -20.29 7.93
C THR A 394 -61.60 -19.56 6.94
N HIS A 395 -61.00 -18.88 5.97
CA HIS A 395 -61.70 -18.11 4.93
C HIS A 395 -61.86 -18.86 3.59
N SER A 396 -61.43 -20.13 3.50
CA SER A 396 -61.52 -20.98 2.31
C SER A 396 -60.81 -20.43 1.06
N PHE A 397 -59.60 -19.89 1.22
CA PHE A 397 -58.78 -19.38 0.13
C PHE A 397 -57.70 -20.38 -0.32
N SER A 398 -58.08 -21.34 -1.17
CA SER A 398 -57.21 -22.45 -1.59
C SER A 398 -55.91 -22.02 -2.28
N GLY A 399 -55.92 -20.96 -3.09
CA GLY A 399 -54.72 -20.46 -3.78
C GLY A 399 -53.65 -19.92 -2.84
N ILE A 400 -54.05 -19.39 -1.68
CA ILE A 400 -53.13 -18.94 -0.62
C ILE A 400 -52.61 -20.16 0.15
N GLU A 401 -53.48 -21.13 0.45
CA GLU A 401 -53.08 -22.35 1.15
C GLU A 401 -51.99 -23.12 0.42
N GLU A 402 -52.12 -23.28 -0.91
CA GLU A 402 -51.14 -23.98 -1.75
C GLU A 402 -49.81 -23.23 -1.79
N GLY A 403 -49.84 -21.91 -2.04
CA GLY A 403 -48.65 -21.07 -2.07
C GLY A 403 -47.89 -21.09 -0.74
N VAL A 404 -48.58 -20.92 0.39
CA VAL A 404 -47.95 -20.93 1.71
C VAL A 404 -47.33 -22.29 2.03
N LYS A 405 -48.00 -23.40 1.72
CA LYS A 405 -47.44 -24.75 1.94
C LYS A 405 -46.15 -24.96 1.15
N LYS A 406 -46.11 -24.51 -0.11
CA LYS A 406 -44.90 -24.58 -0.96
C LYS A 406 -43.69 -23.93 -0.29
N TYR A 407 -43.83 -22.71 0.25
CA TYR A 407 -42.70 -22.06 0.94
C TYR A 407 -42.34 -22.77 2.25
N ARG A 408 -43.32 -23.18 3.07
CA ARG A 408 -43.05 -23.91 4.33
C ARG A 408 -42.25 -25.20 4.06
N ASP A 409 -42.61 -25.96 3.03
CA ASP A 409 -41.88 -27.18 2.68
C ASP A 409 -40.49 -26.87 2.12
N GLY A 410 -40.36 -25.83 1.28
CA GLY A 410 -39.07 -25.33 0.82
C GLY A 410 -38.15 -24.94 1.98
N LEU A 411 -38.66 -24.21 2.98
CA LEU A 411 -37.89 -23.73 4.14
C LEU A 411 -37.30 -24.89 4.95
N LYS A 412 -38.06 -25.99 5.12
CA LYS A 412 -37.57 -27.21 5.77
C LYS A 412 -36.44 -27.87 5.00
N VAL A 413 -36.55 -27.92 3.66
CA VAL A 413 -35.49 -28.47 2.80
C VAL A 413 -34.24 -27.59 2.86
N LEU A 414 -34.43 -26.26 2.87
CA LEU A 414 -33.36 -25.26 2.98
C LEU A 414 -32.53 -25.46 4.25
N SER A 415 -33.17 -25.34 5.42
CA SER A 415 -32.53 -25.51 6.73
C SER A 415 -31.80 -26.85 6.86
N ARG A 416 -32.41 -27.95 6.39
CA ARG A 416 -31.79 -29.28 6.44
C ARG A 416 -30.54 -29.43 5.56
N SER A 417 -30.49 -28.74 4.42
CA SER A 417 -29.50 -29.02 3.38
C SER A 417 -28.35 -28.01 3.34
N LEU A 418 -28.59 -26.75 3.73
CA LEU A 418 -27.57 -25.69 3.74
C LEU A 418 -26.32 -26.01 4.56
N PRO A 419 -26.38 -26.63 5.76
CA PRO A 419 -25.18 -26.91 6.55
C PRO A 419 -24.12 -27.72 5.80
N ASN A 420 -24.53 -28.70 5.00
CA ASN A 420 -23.62 -29.49 4.19
C ASN A 420 -23.09 -28.70 2.98
N ILE A 421 -23.96 -27.96 2.30
CA ILE A 421 -23.60 -27.13 1.13
C ILE A 421 -22.57 -26.07 1.53
N PHE A 422 -22.85 -25.31 2.59
CA PHE A 422 -21.94 -24.29 3.11
C PHE A 422 -20.63 -24.89 3.59
N ASN A 423 -20.64 -26.05 4.25
CA ASN A 423 -19.41 -26.72 4.65
C ASN A 423 -18.54 -27.10 3.43
N LEU A 424 -19.13 -27.60 2.35
CA LEU A 424 -18.40 -27.90 1.10
C LEU A 424 -17.80 -26.64 0.47
N ILE A 425 -18.56 -25.54 0.40
CA ILE A 425 -18.10 -24.26 -0.14
C ILE A 425 -16.95 -23.70 0.71
N LEU A 426 -17.13 -23.64 2.04
CA LEU A 426 -16.12 -23.12 2.97
C LEU A 426 -14.88 -24.02 3.02
N GLY A 427 -15.03 -25.32 2.83
CA GLY A 427 -13.92 -26.26 2.68
C GLY A 427 -13.03 -25.94 1.47
N LYS A 428 -13.64 -25.71 0.29
CA LYS A 428 -12.92 -25.26 -0.91
C LYS A 428 -12.22 -23.92 -0.68
N THR A 429 -12.89 -22.98 0.00
CA THR A 429 -12.29 -21.68 0.36
C THR A 429 -11.08 -21.86 1.29
N ASN A 430 -11.17 -22.76 2.27
CA ASN A 430 -10.06 -23.05 3.17
C ASN A 430 -8.84 -23.60 2.42
N GLU A 431 -9.03 -24.56 1.52
CA GLU A 431 -7.95 -25.11 0.69
C GLU A 431 -7.28 -24.02 -0.16
N LYS A 432 -8.09 -23.14 -0.76
CA LYS A 432 -7.62 -21.99 -1.52
C LYS A 432 -6.75 -21.05 -0.66
N LEU A 433 -7.20 -20.72 0.55
CA LEU A 433 -6.45 -19.84 1.46
C LEU A 433 -5.17 -20.49 1.98
N ILE A 434 -5.17 -21.80 2.26
CA ILE A 434 -3.96 -22.54 2.62
C ILE A 434 -2.94 -22.48 1.46
N SER A 435 -3.41 -22.63 0.22
CA SER A 435 -2.56 -22.49 -0.96
C SER A 435 -1.96 -21.08 -1.05
N ILE A 436 -2.78 -20.04 -0.94
CA ILE A 436 -2.33 -18.64 -0.92
C ILE A 436 -1.31 -18.38 0.19
N ALA A 437 -1.57 -18.88 1.41
CA ALA A 437 -0.65 -18.77 2.54
C ALA A 437 0.70 -19.46 2.26
N SER A 438 0.70 -20.61 1.57
CA SER A 438 1.93 -21.30 1.19
C SER A 438 2.75 -20.53 0.15
N MET A 439 2.07 -19.96 -0.86
CA MET A 439 2.68 -19.08 -1.88
C MET A 439 3.21 -17.78 -1.27
N ALA A 440 2.66 -17.36 -0.14
CA ALA A 440 3.05 -16.15 0.54
C ALA A 440 4.37 -16.26 1.32
N THR A 441 5.02 -17.42 1.37
CA THR A 441 6.30 -17.60 2.09
C THR A 441 7.38 -16.69 1.49
N GLY A 442 7.82 -15.69 2.25
CA GLY A 442 8.75 -14.65 1.76
C GLY A 442 8.08 -13.43 1.13
N SER A 443 6.76 -13.27 1.32
CA SER A 443 6.01 -12.11 0.82
C SER A 443 6.53 -10.78 1.36
N ILE A 444 6.33 -9.76 0.53
CA ILE A 444 6.69 -8.38 0.80
C ILE A 444 5.76 -7.83 1.90
N VAL A 445 6.33 -7.50 3.06
CA VAL A 445 5.61 -6.84 4.17
C VAL A 445 5.66 -5.31 4.05
N THR A 446 6.67 -4.76 3.37
CA THR A 446 6.85 -3.32 3.14
C THR A 446 7.08 -3.03 1.66
N ILE A 447 6.53 -1.95 1.11
CA ILE A 447 6.78 -1.54 -0.28
C ILE A 447 8.21 -0.95 -0.42
N THR A 448 9.24 -1.75 -0.15
CA THR A 448 10.65 -1.37 -0.28
C THR A 448 11.27 -2.09 -1.46
N GLY A 449 10.59 -2.04 -2.61
CA GLY A 449 11.13 -2.51 -3.88
C GLY A 449 11.97 -1.47 -4.64
N LYS A 450 12.21 -0.23 -4.11
CA LYS A 450 12.81 0.85 -4.93
C LYS A 450 13.84 1.78 -4.28
N SER A 451 14.22 1.64 -3.02
CA SER A 451 15.32 2.45 -2.46
C SER A 451 16.16 1.62 -1.50
N GLY A 452 17.39 1.31 -1.93
CA GLY A 452 18.43 0.83 -1.04
C GLY A 452 18.76 1.93 -0.03
N PHE A 453 18.76 1.58 1.25
CA PHE A 453 19.29 2.44 2.30
C PHE A 453 20.79 2.26 2.33
N THR A 454 21.53 3.24 2.80
CA THR A 454 22.95 3.06 3.11
C THR A 454 23.09 2.96 4.61
N THR A 455 23.90 2.03 5.11
CA THR A 455 24.09 1.81 6.56
C THR A 455 24.55 3.08 7.30
N ASN A 456 25.23 4.01 6.60
CA ASN A 456 25.62 5.31 7.14
C ASN A 456 24.45 6.31 7.33
N SER A 457 23.23 6.02 6.86
CA SER A 457 22.05 6.85 7.11
C SER A 457 21.59 6.81 8.57
N GLY A 458 22.00 5.78 9.33
CA GLY A 458 21.68 5.62 10.75
C GLY A 458 20.26 5.16 11.04
N GLU A 459 19.28 5.49 10.20
CA GLU A 459 17.87 5.17 10.43
C GLU A 459 17.17 4.63 9.16
N ILE A 460 16.27 3.66 9.36
CA ILE A 460 15.33 3.13 8.37
C ILE A 460 13.91 3.22 8.96
N ASN A 461 13.13 4.17 8.46
CA ASN A 461 11.72 4.33 8.82
C ASN A 461 10.85 3.77 7.69
N THR A 462 10.00 2.79 7.99
CA THR A 462 9.13 2.12 7.01
C THR A 462 7.71 1.97 7.50
N VAL A 463 6.80 1.77 6.55
CA VAL A 463 5.37 1.53 6.80
C VAL A 463 4.98 0.22 6.14
N VAL A 464 4.18 -0.57 6.84
CA VAL A 464 3.64 -1.83 6.36
C VAL A 464 2.86 -1.59 5.05
N TYR A 465 3.06 -2.48 4.07
CA TYR A 465 2.26 -2.47 2.85
C TYR A 465 0.81 -2.85 3.18
N THR A 466 -0.08 -1.89 2.96
CA THR A 466 -1.52 -2.06 3.08
C THR A 466 -2.21 -1.61 1.80
N LYS A 467 -3.31 -2.26 1.45
CA LYS A 467 -4.16 -1.88 0.32
C LYS A 467 -5.59 -1.78 0.80
N THR A 468 -6.18 -0.60 0.65
CA THR A 468 -7.61 -0.42 0.89
C THR A 468 -8.40 -1.10 -0.22
N SER A 469 -9.27 -2.05 0.14
CA SER A 469 -10.33 -2.51 -0.76
C SER A 469 -11.43 -1.44 -0.81
N ASN A 470 -12.07 -1.29 -1.98
CA ASN A 470 -13.32 -0.53 -2.07
C ASN A 470 -14.40 -1.32 -1.31
N LEU A 471 -14.47 -1.12 0.02
CA LEU A 471 -15.50 -1.66 0.90
C LEU A 471 -16.90 -1.09 0.58
N HIS A 472 -16.97 -0.01 -0.21
CA HIS A 472 -18.21 0.46 -0.78
C HIS A 472 -18.43 -0.25 -2.11
N ARG A 473 -19.43 -1.13 -2.11
CA ARG A 473 -20.06 -1.64 -3.32
C ARG A 473 -20.18 -0.49 -4.34
N PRO A 474 -19.61 -0.56 -5.56
CA PRO A 474 -20.30 0.11 -6.64
C PRO A 474 -21.73 -0.46 -6.65
N PRO A 475 -22.78 0.36 -6.83
CA PRO A 475 -24.09 -0.22 -7.09
C PRO A 475 -23.88 -1.23 -8.20
N ILE A 476 -24.24 -2.49 -7.96
CA ILE A 476 -24.39 -3.44 -9.05
C ILE A 476 -25.35 -2.72 -9.99
N VAL A 477 -24.82 -2.26 -11.12
CA VAL A 477 -25.63 -1.70 -12.18
C VAL A 477 -26.55 -2.84 -12.55
N ILE A 478 -27.80 -2.75 -12.08
CA ILE A 478 -28.89 -3.53 -12.62
C ILE A 478 -28.94 -3.03 -14.07
N PHE A 479 -28.42 -3.84 -14.99
CA PHE A 479 -28.90 -3.73 -16.35
C PHE A 479 -30.37 -4.09 -16.25
N ASP A 480 -31.23 -3.08 -16.27
CA ASP A 480 -32.58 -3.30 -16.74
C ASP A 480 -32.40 -3.89 -18.13
N ASP A 481 -32.84 -5.13 -18.28
CA ASP A 481 -32.89 -5.79 -19.57
C ASP A 481 -33.96 -5.06 -20.39
N VAL A 482 -33.56 -4.02 -21.12
CA VAL A 482 -34.44 -3.25 -22.03
C VAL A 482 -34.58 -4.00 -23.38
N PHE A 483 -34.26 -5.29 -23.43
CA PHE A 483 -34.49 -6.12 -24.61
C PHE A 483 -35.23 -7.41 -24.28
N SER A 484 -36.49 -7.26 -23.87
CA SER A 484 -37.52 -8.24 -24.21
C SER A 484 -38.78 -7.51 -24.68
N ASP A 485 -38.95 -7.46 -26.01
CA ASP A 485 -40.28 -7.42 -26.64
C ASP A 485 -40.96 -8.79 -26.47
#